data_AF-A0A831T5S5-F1
#
_entry.id   AF-A0A831T5S5-F1
#
_cell.length_a   1.000
_cell.length_b   1.000
_cell.length_c   1.000
_cell.angle_alpha   90.00
_cell.angle_beta   90.00
_cell.angle_gamma   90.00
#
_symmetry.space_group_name_H-M   'P 1'
#
loop_
_entity.id
_entity.type
_entity.pdbx_description
1 polymer ?
#
loop_
_entity_poly.entity_id
_entity_poly.type
_entity_poly.pdbx_seq_one_letter_code
_entity_poly.pdbx_strand_id
1 'polypeptide(L)'
;MELRSLRDAAQELERLDTVILAVSFRPPDFNKTLCEKESLSFQLLSDEDCAVIQRYGVFNEQDRCAQRVTFLIDKDGIIRAIDRKVTPATHGKDLARLVSDLQRGKQLYEAACARCHGSDGGDTSYPGTRPLKGIGNHYDEDKVIELTRNSGFVNIDLWSEDERRAMAKYVRGL
;
A
#
# COMPACT_ATOMS: atom_id res chain seq x y z
N MET A 1 -6.91 9.90 -17.92
CA MET A 1 -6.12 8.67 -18.14
C MET A 1 -5.87 8.01 -16.78
N GLU A 2 -5.19 8.68 -15.82
CA GLU A 2 -5.05 8.17 -14.44
C GLU A 2 -6.24 8.45 -13.51
N LEU A 3 -6.64 9.71 -13.30
CA LEU A 3 -7.78 10.03 -12.41
C LEU A 3 -9.08 9.32 -12.82
N ARG A 4 -9.24 9.07 -14.13
CA ARG A 4 -10.32 8.23 -14.66
C ARG A 4 -10.15 6.76 -14.28
N SER A 5 -8.94 6.20 -14.41
CA SER A 5 -8.65 4.83 -13.95
C SER A 5 -8.96 4.67 -12.45
N LEU A 6 -8.56 5.65 -11.62
CA LEU A 6 -8.87 5.68 -10.19
C LEU A 6 -10.37 5.77 -9.92
N ARG A 7 -11.09 6.64 -10.65
CA ARG A 7 -12.54 6.79 -10.55
C ARG A 7 -13.24 5.47 -10.87
N ASP A 8 -12.82 4.81 -11.95
CA ASP A 8 -13.41 3.56 -12.41
C ASP A 8 -13.19 2.42 -11.39
N ALA A 9 -12.12 2.48 -10.60
CA ALA A 9 -11.83 1.54 -9.51
C ALA A 9 -12.39 1.96 -8.14
N ALA A 10 -12.94 3.16 -7.99
CA ALA A 10 -13.32 3.72 -6.69
C ALA A 10 -14.36 2.85 -5.97
N GLN A 11 -15.33 2.29 -6.69
CA GLN A 11 -16.35 1.42 -6.11
C GLN A 11 -15.76 0.07 -5.63
N GLU A 12 -14.76 -0.47 -6.33
CA GLU A 12 -14.07 -1.69 -5.91
C GLU A 12 -13.25 -1.43 -4.65
N LEU A 13 -12.52 -0.31 -4.60
CA LEU A 13 -11.75 0.10 -3.42
C LEU A 13 -12.66 0.38 -2.22
N GLU A 14 -13.82 0.99 -2.42
CA GLU A 14 -14.82 1.19 -1.37
C GLU A 14 -15.33 -0.15 -0.81
N ARG A 15 -15.57 -1.16 -1.65
CA ARG A 15 -15.91 -2.53 -1.20
C ARG A 15 -14.79 -3.20 -0.42
N LEU A 16 -13.55 -2.81 -0.66
CA LEU A 16 -12.38 -3.19 0.11
C LEU A 16 -12.16 -2.27 1.32
N ASP A 17 -13.15 -1.46 1.71
CA ASP A 17 -13.09 -0.55 2.86
C ASP A 17 -11.88 0.40 2.78
N THR A 18 -11.63 0.91 1.57
CA THR A 18 -10.49 1.77 1.23
C THR A 18 -10.97 2.99 0.44
N VAL A 19 -10.50 4.17 0.85
CA VAL A 19 -10.82 5.45 0.19
C VAL A 19 -9.62 5.98 -0.60
N ILE A 20 -9.90 6.70 -1.69
CA ILE A 20 -8.88 7.40 -2.47
C ILE A 20 -8.83 8.86 -2.03
N LEU A 21 -7.64 9.33 -1.66
CA LEU A 21 -7.32 10.74 -1.50
C LEU A 21 -6.23 11.11 -2.52
N ALA A 22 -6.61 11.78 -3.60
CA ALA A 22 -5.64 12.34 -4.53
C ALA A 22 -5.13 13.68 -4.00
N VAL A 23 -3.86 13.99 -4.19
CA VAL A 23 -3.25 15.25 -3.74
C VAL A 23 -2.56 15.93 -4.91
N SER A 24 -2.74 17.23 -5.05
CA SER A 24 -2.01 18.03 -6.04
C SER A 24 -1.65 19.41 -5.48
N PHE A 25 -0.62 20.03 -6.05
CA PHE A 25 -0.23 21.41 -5.72
C PHE A 25 -1.17 22.48 -6.31
N ARG A 26 -2.30 22.07 -6.90
CA ARG A 26 -3.22 22.97 -7.61
C ARG A 26 -4.25 23.53 -6.66
N PRO A 27 -4.65 24.82 -6.81
CA PRO A 27 -5.64 25.46 -5.96
C PRO A 27 -6.99 24.74 -5.92
N PRO A 28 -7.80 24.92 -4.86
CA PRO A 28 -9.10 24.28 -4.71
C PRO A 28 -10.04 24.49 -5.91
N ASP A 29 -10.10 25.70 -6.47
CA ASP A 29 -10.97 26.01 -7.62
C ASP A 29 -10.58 25.24 -8.88
N PHE A 30 -9.27 25.03 -9.09
CA PHE A 30 -8.79 24.20 -10.18
C PHE A 30 -9.19 22.73 -9.98
N ASN A 31 -9.00 22.20 -8.77
CA ASN A 31 -9.36 20.82 -8.45
C ASN A 31 -10.87 20.60 -8.57
N LYS A 32 -11.69 21.54 -8.12
CA LYS A 32 -13.15 21.49 -8.27
C LYS A 32 -13.56 21.37 -9.73
N THR A 33 -13.03 22.25 -10.58
CA THR A 33 -13.30 22.22 -12.03
C THR A 33 -12.86 20.89 -12.66
N LEU A 34 -11.72 20.34 -12.23
CA LEU A 34 -11.21 19.06 -12.72
C LEU A 34 -12.09 17.89 -12.27
N CYS A 35 -12.55 17.89 -11.02
CA CYS A 35 -13.47 16.89 -10.49
C CYS A 35 -14.78 16.86 -11.27
N GLU A 36 -15.36 18.03 -11.56
CA GLU A 36 -16.59 18.16 -12.35
C GLU A 36 -16.37 17.65 -13.78
N LYS A 37 -15.30 18.10 -14.43
CA LYS A 37 -14.96 17.75 -15.82
C LYS A 37 -14.73 16.24 -16.01
N GLU A 38 -14.05 15.59 -15.08
CA GLU A 38 -13.70 14.16 -15.18
C GLU A 38 -14.67 13.25 -14.40
N SER A 39 -15.72 13.83 -13.81
CA SER A 39 -16.72 13.12 -12.99
C SER A 39 -16.10 12.28 -11.88
N LEU A 40 -15.15 12.85 -11.13
CA LEU A 40 -14.43 12.14 -10.07
C LEU A 40 -15.33 11.91 -8.86
N SER A 41 -15.31 10.68 -8.33
CA SER A 41 -16.09 10.24 -7.16
C SER A 41 -15.30 10.23 -5.85
N PHE A 42 -14.03 10.63 -5.89
CA PHE A 42 -13.11 10.66 -4.75
C PHE A 42 -12.56 12.07 -4.51
N GLN A 43 -11.96 12.29 -3.34
CA GLN A 43 -11.44 13.61 -2.95
C GLN A 43 -10.13 13.93 -3.67
N LEU A 44 -10.03 15.14 -4.22
CA LEU A 44 -8.80 15.72 -4.76
C LEU A 44 -8.40 16.92 -3.90
N LEU A 45 -7.41 16.70 -3.03
CA LEU A 45 -6.89 17.66 -2.07
C LEU A 45 -5.92 18.65 -2.74
N SER A 46 -5.92 19.87 -2.20
CA SER A 46 -5.04 20.97 -2.60
C SER A 46 -3.89 21.13 -1.62
N ASP A 47 -2.66 21.19 -2.12
CA ASP A 47 -1.41 21.37 -1.38
C ASP A 47 -0.57 22.50 -2.03
N GLU A 48 -1.13 23.70 -2.09
CA GLU A 48 -0.58 24.83 -2.88
C GLU A 48 0.84 25.24 -2.44
N ASP A 49 1.13 25.15 -1.14
CA ASP A 49 2.45 25.43 -0.58
C ASP A 49 3.41 24.22 -0.67
N CYS A 50 2.93 23.10 -1.24
CA CYS A 50 3.64 21.83 -1.37
C CYS A 50 4.09 21.22 -0.04
N ALA A 51 3.50 21.63 1.11
CA ALA A 51 3.93 21.15 2.42
C ALA A 51 3.74 19.64 2.58
N VAL A 52 2.63 19.08 2.11
CA VAL A 52 2.38 17.63 2.17
C VAL A 52 3.27 16.88 1.19
N ILE A 53 3.38 17.37 -0.05
CA ILE A 53 4.23 16.81 -1.11
C ILE A 53 5.69 16.72 -0.66
N GLN A 54 6.20 17.75 0.03
CA GLN A 54 7.54 17.75 0.62
C GLN A 54 7.67 16.76 1.79
N ARG A 55 6.71 16.73 2.72
CA ARG A 55 6.75 15.82 3.88
C ARG A 55 6.73 14.34 3.49
N TYR A 56 6.04 14.00 2.39
CA TYR A 56 6.04 12.65 1.84
C TYR A 56 7.27 12.34 0.96
N GLY A 57 8.17 13.31 0.78
CA GLY A 57 9.43 13.12 0.04
C GLY A 57 9.21 12.85 -1.45
N VAL A 58 8.18 13.46 -2.04
CA VAL A 58 7.81 13.28 -3.45
C VAL A 58 7.85 14.58 -4.24
N PHE A 59 8.40 15.66 -3.69
CA PHE A 59 8.63 16.90 -4.43
C PHE A 59 9.77 16.71 -5.45
N ASN A 60 9.52 17.04 -6.72
CA ASN A 60 10.53 17.12 -7.76
C ASN A 60 10.97 18.58 -7.91
N GLU A 61 12.19 18.89 -7.45
CA GLU A 61 12.79 20.22 -7.51
C GLU A 61 12.96 20.75 -8.95
N GLN A 62 13.29 19.87 -9.90
CA GLN A 62 13.54 20.24 -11.28
C GLN A 62 12.26 20.70 -11.99
N ASP A 63 11.19 19.91 -11.84
CA ASP A 63 9.91 20.17 -12.50
C ASP A 63 8.95 20.98 -11.64
N ARG A 64 9.35 21.30 -10.40
CA ARG A 64 8.56 21.99 -9.37
C ARG A 64 7.16 21.40 -9.20
N CYS A 65 7.07 20.07 -9.21
CA CYS A 65 5.80 19.35 -9.10
C CYS A 65 5.94 18.05 -8.29
N ALA A 66 4.81 17.44 -7.92
CA ALA A 66 4.82 16.15 -7.25
C ALA A 66 5.22 15.02 -8.22
N GLN A 67 6.11 14.15 -7.79
CA GLN A 67 6.31 12.84 -8.41
C GLN A 67 5.05 11.99 -8.25
N ARG A 68 4.77 11.17 -9.27
CA ARG A 68 3.66 10.22 -9.24
C ARG A 68 4.00 9.05 -8.30
N VAL A 69 3.45 9.08 -7.10
CA VAL A 69 3.63 8.04 -6.08
C VAL A 69 2.30 7.79 -5.39
N THR A 70 1.99 6.52 -5.11
CA THR A 70 0.86 6.16 -4.25
C THR A 70 1.35 5.60 -2.93
N PHE A 71 0.75 6.07 -1.85
CA PHE A 71 0.94 5.54 -0.50
C PHE A 71 -0.33 4.81 -0.09
N LEU A 72 -0.22 3.55 0.30
CA LEU A 72 -1.31 2.83 0.91
C LEU A 72 -1.12 2.86 2.42
N ILE A 73 -2.04 3.53 3.09
CA ILE A 73 -2.03 3.77 4.54
C ILE A 73 -3.17 2.98 5.15
N ASP A 74 -2.89 2.22 6.19
CA ASP A 74 -3.94 1.49 6.89
C ASP A 74 -4.66 2.35 7.95
N LYS A 75 -5.63 1.74 8.63
CA LYS A 75 -6.47 2.40 9.63
C LYS A 75 -5.72 2.85 10.90
N ASP A 76 -4.53 2.29 11.14
CA ASP A 76 -3.66 2.68 12.24
C ASP A 76 -2.68 3.79 11.82
N GLY A 77 -2.80 4.28 10.58
CA GLY A 77 -1.94 5.34 10.04
C GLY A 77 -0.58 4.85 9.54
N ILE A 78 -0.39 3.53 9.37
CA ILE A 78 0.88 2.96 8.93
C ILE A 78 0.89 2.82 7.41
N ILE A 79 1.99 3.26 6.79
CA ILE A 79 2.23 3.06 5.35
C ILE A 79 2.56 1.58 5.12
N ARG A 80 1.63 0.84 4.52
CA ARG A 80 1.80 -0.59 4.18
C ARG A 80 2.45 -0.82 2.84
N ALA A 81 2.34 0.13 1.92
CA ALA A 81 3.01 0.07 0.63
C ALA A 81 3.27 1.47 0.06
N ILE A 82 4.35 1.58 -0.71
CA ILE A 82 4.69 2.76 -1.51
C ILE A 82 4.87 2.30 -2.96
N ASP A 83 3.95 2.70 -3.83
CA ASP A 83 4.04 2.44 -5.27
C ASP A 83 4.61 3.66 -6.00
N ARG A 84 5.86 3.53 -6.46
CA ARG A 84 6.58 4.52 -7.27
C ARG A 84 6.55 4.21 -8.77
N LYS A 85 5.96 3.09 -9.19
CA LYS A 85 5.93 2.60 -10.57
C LYS A 85 4.51 2.62 -11.13
N VAL A 86 3.78 3.67 -10.79
CA VAL A 86 2.39 3.86 -11.22
C VAL A 86 2.30 3.91 -12.74
N THR A 87 1.44 3.06 -13.29
CA THR A 87 1.05 3.10 -14.70
C THR A 87 -0.29 3.81 -14.84
N PRO A 88 -0.35 5.06 -15.35
CA PRO A 88 -1.58 5.86 -15.42
C PRO A 88 -2.81 5.15 -16.02
N ALA A 89 -2.61 4.29 -17.02
CA ALA A 89 -3.72 3.60 -17.67
C ALA A 89 -4.40 2.53 -16.80
N THR A 90 -3.64 1.90 -15.90
CA THR A 90 -4.08 0.76 -15.08
C THR A 90 -4.13 1.06 -13.59
N HIS A 91 -3.78 2.29 -13.18
CA HIS A 91 -3.55 2.66 -11.79
C HIS A 91 -4.67 2.22 -10.84
N GLY A 92 -5.94 2.47 -11.16
CA GLY A 92 -7.05 2.04 -10.30
C GLY A 92 -7.12 0.53 -10.11
N LYS A 93 -6.95 -0.24 -11.19
CA LYS A 93 -6.93 -1.71 -11.14
C LYS A 93 -5.74 -2.23 -10.36
N ASP A 94 -4.57 -1.62 -10.56
CA ASP A 94 -3.35 -2.00 -9.86
C ASP A 94 -3.47 -1.73 -8.34
N LEU A 95 -4.13 -0.62 -7.95
CA LEU A 95 -4.43 -0.33 -6.54
C LEU A 95 -5.44 -1.29 -5.94
N ALA A 96 -6.54 -1.60 -6.64
CA ALA A 96 -7.53 -2.57 -6.13
C ALA A 96 -6.88 -3.94 -5.87
N ARG A 97 -6.02 -4.39 -6.80
CA ARG A 97 -5.22 -5.61 -6.62
C ARG A 97 -4.26 -5.49 -5.42
N LEU A 98 -3.53 -4.39 -5.30
CA LEU A 98 -2.60 -4.18 -4.19
C LEU A 98 -3.30 -4.22 -2.83
N VAL A 99 -4.46 -3.56 -2.71
CA VAL A 99 -5.27 -3.55 -1.48
C VAL A 99 -5.77 -4.96 -1.17
N SER A 100 -6.32 -5.67 -2.16
CA SER A 100 -6.80 -7.04 -2.00
C SER A 100 -5.68 -7.99 -1.55
N ASP A 101 -4.51 -7.92 -2.19
CA ASP A 101 -3.33 -8.72 -1.83
C ASP A 101 -2.89 -8.44 -0.39
N LEU A 102 -2.87 -7.17 0.04
CA LEU A 102 -2.46 -6.81 1.39
C LEU A 102 -3.49 -7.22 2.44
N GLN A 103 -4.78 -7.14 2.14
CA GLN A 103 -5.83 -7.66 3.03
C GLN A 103 -5.74 -9.17 3.16
N ARG A 104 -5.53 -9.89 2.05
CA ARG A 104 -5.33 -11.34 2.06
C ARG A 104 -4.06 -11.70 2.84
N GLY A 105 -2.98 -10.96 2.61
CA GLY A 105 -1.71 -11.14 3.31
C GLY A 105 -1.84 -10.91 4.81
N LYS A 106 -2.58 -9.87 5.23
CA LYS A 106 -2.89 -9.61 6.64
C LYS A 106 -3.62 -10.79 7.28
N GLN A 107 -4.66 -11.31 6.64
CA GLN A 107 -5.40 -12.46 7.15
C GLN A 107 -4.51 -13.69 7.33
N LEU A 108 -3.65 -13.99 6.35
CA LEU A 108 -2.70 -15.10 6.42
C LEU A 108 -1.68 -14.89 7.54
N TYR A 109 -1.16 -13.67 7.67
CA TYR A 109 -0.22 -13.29 8.72
C TYR A 109 -0.85 -13.44 10.12
N GLU A 110 -2.07 -12.93 10.32
CA GLU A 110 -2.79 -13.05 11.60
C GLU A 110 -3.02 -14.51 11.97
N ALA A 111 -3.36 -15.35 10.99
CA ALA A 111 -3.61 -16.77 11.21
C ALA A 111 -2.33 -17.59 11.50
N ALA A 112 -1.21 -17.26 10.83
CA ALA A 112 -0.03 -18.13 10.82
C ALA A 112 1.17 -17.58 11.59
N CYS A 113 1.30 -16.25 11.71
CA CYS A 113 2.53 -15.59 12.16
C CYS A 113 2.33 -14.73 13.41
N ALA A 114 1.16 -14.09 13.56
CA ALA A 114 0.92 -13.12 14.64
C ALA A 114 1.01 -13.72 16.04
N ARG A 115 0.81 -15.03 16.20
CA ARG A 115 1.02 -15.72 17.49
C ARG A 115 2.46 -15.59 18.00
N CYS A 116 3.43 -15.53 17.08
CA CYS A 116 4.85 -15.51 17.39
C CYS A 116 5.48 -14.11 17.26
N HIS A 117 4.92 -13.28 16.39
CA HIS A 117 5.47 -11.97 16.02
C HIS A 117 4.57 -10.79 16.42
N GLY A 118 3.42 -11.04 17.04
CA GLY A 118 2.42 -10.03 17.36
C GLY A 118 1.64 -9.57 16.13
N SER A 119 0.55 -8.83 16.33
CA SER A 119 -0.26 -8.32 15.23
C SER A 119 0.47 -7.28 14.37
N ASP A 120 1.49 -6.62 14.91
CA ASP A 120 2.28 -5.58 14.25
C ASP A 120 3.68 -6.04 13.81
N GLY A 121 4.03 -7.32 14.03
CA GLY A 121 5.35 -7.84 13.70
C GLY A 121 6.46 -7.42 14.67
N GLY A 122 6.14 -6.71 15.76
CA GLY A 122 7.12 -6.22 16.72
C GLY A 122 7.39 -7.14 17.90
N ASP A 123 6.57 -8.17 18.11
CA ASP A 123 6.69 -9.03 19.29
C ASP A 123 7.95 -9.90 19.23
N THR A 124 8.61 -10.02 20.38
CA THR A 124 9.82 -10.80 20.61
C THR A 124 9.71 -11.68 21.87
N SER A 125 8.52 -11.78 22.46
CA SER A 125 8.26 -12.58 23.65
C SER A 125 8.29 -14.08 23.37
N TYR A 126 8.00 -14.50 22.13
CA TYR A 126 8.09 -15.91 21.75
C TYR A 126 9.56 -16.35 21.60
N PRO A 127 10.01 -17.44 22.25
CA PRO A 127 11.41 -17.83 22.24
C PRO A 127 11.98 -18.03 20.83
N GLY A 128 13.08 -17.36 20.54
CA GLY A 128 13.81 -17.49 19.28
C GLY A 128 13.23 -16.71 18.10
N THR A 129 12.19 -15.88 18.30
CA THR A 129 11.67 -15.01 17.25
C THR A 129 12.44 -13.70 17.16
N ARG A 130 12.51 -13.16 15.94
CA ARG A 130 13.00 -11.81 15.66
C ARG A 130 11.80 -10.95 15.25
N PRO A 131 11.85 -9.62 15.49
CA PRO A 131 10.82 -8.74 14.99
C PRO A 131 10.83 -8.76 13.45
N LEU A 132 9.64 -8.77 12.87
CA LEU A 132 9.41 -8.63 11.43
C LEU A 132 9.21 -7.18 11.02
N LYS A 133 9.02 -6.27 11.98
CA LYS A 133 8.93 -4.84 11.73
C LYS A 133 10.15 -4.32 10.97
N GLY A 134 9.93 -3.64 9.85
CA GLY A 134 10.96 -3.09 8.98
C GLY A 134 11.64 -4.11 8.07
N ILE A 135 11.18 -5.37 8.02
CA ILE A 135 11.79 -6.41 7.19
C ILE A 135 11.78 -6.08 5.69
N GLY A 136 10.77 -5.33 5.23
CA GLY A 136 10.67 -4.87 3.84
C GLY A 136 11.79 -3.92 3.40
N ASN A 137 12.55 -3.33 4.35
CA ASN A 137 13.74 -2.53 4.05
C ASN A 137 14.94 -3.39 3.64
N HIS A 138 14.89 -4.69 3.92
CA HIS A 138 16.01 -5.61 3.73
C HIS A 138 15.70 -6.72 2.72
N TYR A 139 14.44 -7.14 2.63
CA TYR A 139 14.05 -8.31 1.85
C TYR A 139 12.89 -8.01 0.90
N ASP A 140 12.98 -8.59 -0.30
CA ASP A 140 11.89 -8.66 -1.26
C ASP A 140 10.93 -9.82 -0.93
N GLU A 141 9.87 -9.95 -1.72
CA GLU A 141 8.83 -10.97 -1.48
C GLU A 141 9.39 -12.39 -1.61
N ASP A 142 10.29 -12.63 -2.56
CA ASP A 142 10.93 -13.94 -2.75
C ASP A 142 11.73 -14.33 -1.51
N LYS A 143 12.53 -13.40 -0.98
CA LYS A 143 13.33 -13.67 0.20
C LYS A 143 12.47 -13.86 1.45
N VAL A 144 11.37 -13.13 1.60
CA VAL A 144 10.40 -13.36 2.69
C VAL A 144 9.76 -14.75 2.59
N ILE A 145 9.36 -15.18 1.39
CA ILE A 145 8.82 -16.53 1.16
C ILE A 145 9.86 -17.60 1.50
N GLU A 146 11.11 -17.42 1.04
CA GLU A 146 12.22 -18.34 1.32
C GLU A 146 12.48 -18.47 2.83
N LEU A 147 12.60 -17.35 3.54
CA LEU A 147 12.83 -17.33 5.00
C LEU A 147 11.66 -17.97 5.76
N THR A 148 10.42 -17.69 5.34
CA THR A 148 9.23 -18.26 5.96
C THR A 148 9.19 -19.78 5.77
N ARG A 149 9.49 -20.27 4.56
CA ARG A 149 9.60 -21.71 4.27
C ARG A 149 10.67 -22.38 5.14
N ASN A 150 11.84 -21.75 5.25
CA ASN A 150 12.97 -22.29 5.99
C ASN A 150 12.80 -22.21 7.52
N SER A 151 11.83 -21.44 8.01
CA SER A 151 11.54 -21.34 9.44
C SER A 151 11.06 -22.67 10.05
N GLY A 152 10.40 -23.52 9.25
CA GLY A 152 9.82 -24.79 9.70
C GLY A 152 8.60 -24.66 10.64
N PHE A 153 8.25 -23.44 11.08
CA PHE A 153 7.11 -23.20 11.97
C PHE A 153 5.77 -23.10 11.25
N VAL A 154 5.80 -22.67 9.98
CA VAL A 154 4.63 -22.53 9.12
C VAL A 154 4.87 -23.29 7.83
N ASN A 155 3.99 -24.25 7.49
CA ASN A 155 4.06 -24.96 6.22
C ASN A 155 3.35 -24.18 5.11
N ILE A 156 4.06 -23.20 4.54
CA ILE A 156 3.52 -22.36 3.46
C ILE A 156 3.44 -23.07 2.10
N ASP A 157 3.95 -24.29 1.97
CA ASP A 157 3.83 -25.05 0.72
C ASP A 157 2.42 -25.63 0.51
N LEU A 158 1.57 -25.57 1.55
CA LEU A 158 0.14 -25.80 1.46
C LEU A 158 -0.63 -24.61 0.87
N TRP A 159 -0.01 -23.44 0.77
CA TRP A 159 -0.64 -22.24 0.24
C TRP A 159 -0.42 -22.11 -1.26
N SER A 160 -1.36 -21.47 -1.94
CA SER A 160 -1.20 -21.11 -3.35
C SER A 160 -0.01 -20.15 -3.53
N GLU A 161 0.43 -19.96 -4.78
CA GLU A 161 1.43 -18.92 -5.08
C GLU A 161 0.93 -17.53 -4.70
N ASP A 162 -0.32 -17.21 -5.04
CA ASP A 162 -0.94 -15.92 -4.72
C ASP A 162 -1.01 -15.67 -3.21
N GLU A 163 -1.32 -16.70 -2.41
CA GLU A 163 -1.35 -16.60 -0.95
C GLU A 163 0.04 -16.33 -0.36
N ARG A 164 1.07 -17.02 -0.86
CA ARG A 164 2.46 -16.79 -0.44
C ARG A 164 2.91 -15.37 -0.79
N ARG A 165 2.60 -14.90 -1.99
CA ARG A 165 2.89 -13.52 -2.44
C ARG A 165 2.16 -12.48 -1.60
N ALA A 166 0.87 -12.69 -1.35
CA ALA A 166 0.05 -11.81 -0.51
C ALA A 166 0.62 -11.70 0.91
N MET A 167 0.91 -12.85 1.56
CA MET A 167 1.52 -12.86 2.90
C MET A 167 2.87 -12.15 2.90
N ALA A 168 3.75 -12.46 1.95
CA ALA A 168 5.07 -11.84 1.86
C ALA A 168 4.98 -10.32 1.66
N LYS A 169 4.05 -9.87 0.81
CA LYS A 169 3.78 -8.46 0.58
C LYS A 169 3.31 -7.75 1.85
N TYR A 170 2.42 -8.36 2.63
CA TYR A 170 1.99 -7.81 3.91
C TYR A 170 3.12 -7.76 4.93
N VAL A 171 3.89 -8.84 5.08
CA VAL A 171 5.04 -8.91 6.00
C VAL A 171 6.08 -7.84 5.70
N ARG A 172 6.33 -7.53 4.41
CA ARG A 172 7.23 -6.43 4.03
C ARG A 172 6.72 -5.05 4.46
N GLY A 173 5.41 -4.90 4.67
CA GLY A 173 4.76 -3.66 5.13
C GLY A 173 4.58 -3.56 6.64
N LEU A 174 5.17 -4.48 7.44
CA LEU A 174 5.18 -4.43 8.90
C LEU A 174 6.20 -3.43 9.44
#